data_AF-A0AAD3CN43-F1
#
_entry.id   AF-A0AAD3CN43-F1
#
_cell.length_a   1.000
_cell.length_b   1.000
_cell.length_c   1.000
_cell.angle_alpha   90.00
_cell.angle_beta   90.00
_cell.angle_gamma   90.00
#
_symmetry.space_group_name_H-M   'P 1'
#
loop_
_entity.id
_entity.type
_entity.pdbx_description
1 polymer ?
#
loop_
_entity_poly.entity_id
_entity_poly.type
_entity_poly.pdbx_seq_one_letter_code
_entity_poly.pdbx_strand_id
1 'polypeptide(L)'
;MFKESSNFQSGHTSTFCPFGCGESDYRWHFLRCTKSPISKEATSETRKLRNVFKRYKVYREMQSVILQRVKATLQSQRIVPMQLDDHTDPLLQEALDEQDTLGWDQFLLGRQSKRWEELQHKEYSRLAAQLPANSSLPAHFKSTVLSKMMIQEATYIALNRWQVHNEVAHTAITAKEYIKERDKAKIQVRSLLSTPRPDHIALSRLIPETVETLLSQPLERIKEWIATWKASKAYIAPTLITTYFQTT
;
A
#
# COMPACT_ATOMS: atom_id res chain seq x y z
N MET A 1 14.01 -2.03 -28.10
CA MET A 1 13.69 -0.69 -27.58
C MET A 1 12.16 -0.60 -27.44
N PHE A 2 11.62 -1.15 -26.34
CA PHE A 2 10.17 -1.19 -26.12
C PHE A 2 9.74 0.05 -25.33
N LYS A 3 8.98 0.93 -25.98
CA LYS A 3 8.22 1.98 -25.29
C LYS A 3 6.99 1.32 -24.66
N GLU A 4 7.08 0.95 -23.39
CA GLU A 4 5.89 0.63 -22.59
C GLU A 4 5.21 1.93 -22.16
N SER A 5 4.28 2.39 -23.00
CA SER A 5 3.27 3.37 -22.59
C SER A 5 2.17 2.64 -21.81
N SER A 6 2.45 2.19 -20.59
CA SER A 6 1.38 1.75 -19.68
C SER A 6 0.81 2.98 -18.99
N ASN A 7 -0.28 3.54 -19.54
CA ASN A 7 -1.12 4.51 -18.84
C ASN A 7 -1.87 3.82 -17.70
N PHE A 8 -1.15 3.48 -16.64
CA PHE A 8 -1.78 3.20 -15.35
C PHE A 8 -1.98 4.56 -14.69
N GLN A 9 -3.19 5.13 -14.83
CA GLN A 9 -3.59 6.30 -14.06
C GLN A 9 -3.77 5.88 -12.61
N SER A 10 -2.66 5.82 -11.87
CA SER A 10 -2.71 5.77 -10.41
C SER A 10 -3.26 7.11 -9.94
N GLY A 11 -4.44 7.11 -9.32
CA GLY A 11 -5.06 8.28 -8.67
C GLY A 11 -4.28 8.81 -7.45
N HIS A 12 -2.96 8.62 -7.40
CA HIS A 12 -2.08 9.21 -6.39
C HIS A 12 -1.75 10.65 -6.78
N THR A 13 -2.42 11.60 -6.14
CA THR A 13 -2.14 13.04 -6.24
C THR A 13 -0.89 13.46 -5.45
N SER A 14 -0.20 12.52 -4.79
CA SER A 14 1.06 12.76 -4.09
C SER A 14 2.22 12.21 -4.91
N THR A 15 3.13 13.09 -5.34
CA THR A 15 4.42 12.69 -5.92
C THR A 15 5.37 12.10 -4.87
N PHE A 16 5.05 12.23 -3.58
CA PHE A 16 5.91 11.85 -2.46
C PHE A 16 5.31 10.70 -1.65
N CYS A 17 6.19 9.91 -1.04
CA CYS A 17 5.81 8.77 -0.21
C CYS A 17 4.83 9.17 0.92
N PRO A 18 3.72 8.45 1.09
CA PRO A 18 2.71 8.71 2.12
C PRO A 18 3.23 8.49 3.55
N PHE A 19 4.32 7.74 3.74
CA PHE A 19 4.99 7.59 5.03
C PHE A 19 5.86 8.81 5.41
N GLY A 20 5.99 9.81 4.53
CA GLY A 20 6.74 11.03 4.84
C GLY A 20 8.26 10.85 4.87
N CYS A 21 8.82 9.93 4.09
CA CYS A 21 10.27 9.75 3.98
C CYS A 21 10.97 10.81 3.12
N GLY A 22 10.20 11.62 2.37
CA GLY A 22 10.73 12.65 1.47
C GLY A 22 11.14 12.14 0.08
N GLU A 23 11.13 10.83 -0.16
CA GLU A 23 11.36 10.25 -1.49
C GLU A 23 10.09 10.31 -2.36
N SER A 24 10.29 10.24 -3.68
CA SER A 24 9.19 10.12 -4.62
C SER A 24 8.48 8.79 -4.45
N ASP A 25 7.15 8.82 -4.56
CA ASP A 25 6.33 7.61 -4.54
C ASP A 25 6.36 6.93 -5.92
N TYR A 26 7.55 6.47 -6.32
CA TYR A 26 7.72 5.69 -7.54
C TYR A 26 7.23 4.26 -7.32
N ARG A 27 6.94 3.55 -8.42
CA ARG A 27 6.16 2.30 -8.46
C ARG A 27 6.49 1.25 -7.39
N TRP A 28 7.74 1.16 -6.91
CA TRP A 28 8.19 0.14 -5.95
C TRP A 28 8.84 0.71 -4.67
N HIS A 29 8.74 2.02 -4.43
CA HIS A 29 9.31 2.66 -3.24
C HIS A 29 8.84 1.99 -1.94
N PHE A 30 7.56 1.58 -1.89
CA PHE A 30 6.95 0.91 -0.74
C PHE A 30 7.71 -0.36 -0.29
N LEU A 31 8.45 -1.03 -1.17
CA LEU A 31 9.26 -2.20 -0.81
C LEU A 31 10.45 -1.83 0.08
N ARG A 32 11.01 -0.64 -0.09
CA ARG A 32 12.28 -0.21 0.52
C ARG A 32 12.11 0.95 1.50
N CYS A 33 10.92 1.53 1.61
CA CYS A 33 10.71 2.69 2.47
C CYS A 33 11.07 2.41 3.94
N THR A 34 12.08 3.10 4.46
CA THR A 34 12.54 2.98 5.86
C THR A 34 11.59 3.63 6.86
N LYS A 35 10.69 4.50 6.39
CA LYS A 35 9.61 5.08 7.20
C LYS A 35 8.34 4.23 7.24
N SER A 36 8.28 3.14 6.48
CA SER A 36 7.19 2.17 6.59
C SER A 36 7.11 1.65 8.03
N PRO A 37 5.91 1.52 8.62
CA PRO A 37 5.75 1.03 10.00
C PRO A 37 6.29 -0.41 10.15
N ILE A 38 6.30 -1.19 9.08
CA ILE A 38 6.80 -2.58 9.06
C ILE A 38 8.24 -2.70 8.57
N SER A 39 8.96 -1.58 8.35
CA SER A 39 10.35 -1.59 7.87
C SER A 39 11.31 -2.40 8.74
N LYS A 40 11.10 -2.40 10.07
CA LYS A 40 11.90 -3.16 11.05
C LYS A 40 11.52 -4.64 11.12
N GLU A 41 10.45 -5.05 10.45
CA GLU A 41 9.89 -6.39 10.55
C GLU A 41 10.40 -7.36 9.47
N ALA A 42 11.44 -7.00 8.71
CA ALA A 42 11.97 -7.81 7.60
C ALA A 42 12.26 -9.29 7.99
N THR A 43 12.68 -9.54 9.23
CA THR A 43 12.89 -10.92 9.73
C THR A 43 11.57 -11.68 9.92
N SER A 44 10.51 -11.02 10.34
CA SER A 44 9.15 -11.57 10.47
C SER A 44 8.53 -11.79 9.08
N GLU A 45 8.68 -10.82 8.17
CA GLU A 45 8.17 -10.88 6.80
C GLU A 45 8.78 -12.06 6.02
N THR A 46 10.07 -12.29 6.17
CA THR A 46 10.79 -13.42 5.52
C THR A 46 10.58 -14.77 6.20
N ARG A 47 9.79 -14.85 7.28
CA ARG A 47 9.58 -16.10 8.05
C ARG A 47 8.91 -17.18 7.20
N LYS A 48 7.87 -16.84 6.44
CA LYS A 48 7.16 -17.83 5.60
C LYS A 48 8.04 -18.35 4.47
N LEU A 49 8.80 -17.46 3.81
CA LEU A 49 9.79 -17.85 2.81
C LEU A 49 10.86 -18.80 3.39
N ARG A 50 11.38 -18.51 4.59
CA ARG A 50 12.29 -19.42 5.31
C ARG A 50 11.66 -20.78 5.60
N ASN A 51 10.37 -20.82 5.94
CA ASN A 51 9.66 -22.07 6.17
C ASN A 51 9.48 -22.87 4.88
N VAL A 52 9.21 -22.20 3.75
CA VAL A 52 9.23 -22.83 2.42
C VAL A 52 10.60 -23.44 2.16
N PHE A 53 11.68 -22.71 2.38
CA PHE A 53 13.03 -23.21 2.18
C PHE A 53 13.35 -24.47 3.01
N LYS A 54 12.94 -24.49 4.28
CA LYS A 54 13.07 -25.68 5.14
C LYS A 54 12.22 -26.85 4.66
N ARG A 55 10.96 -26.60 4.31
CA ARG A 55 10.00 -27.62 3.87
C ARG A 55 10.46 -28.31 2.59
N TYR A 56 10.98 -27.53 1.64
CA TYR A 56 11.41 -28.01 0.33
C TYR A 56 12.90 -28.37 0.26
N LYS A 57 13.61 -28.43 1.40
CA LYS A 57 15.04 -28.82 1.45
C LYS A 57 15.88 -28.04 0.44
N VAL A 58 15.71 -26.72 0.43
CA VAL A 58 16.46 -25.85 -0.48
C VAL A 58 17.95 -25.94 -0.18
N TYR A 59 18.80 -25.84 -1.19
CA TYR A 59 20.25 -25.82 -1.00
C TYR A 59 20.65 -24.75 0.03
N ARG A 60 21.44 -25.11 1.05
CA ARG A 60 21.59 -24.32 2.28
C ARG A 60 22.17 -22.93 2.00
N GLU A 61 23.18 -22.87 1.14
CA GLU A 61 23.89 -21.66 0.75
C GLU A 61 22.95 -20.75 -0.06
N MET A 62 22.16 -21.33 -0.97
CA MET A 62 21.08 -20.62 -1.69
C MET A 62 20.06 -19.98 -0.73
N GLN A 63 19.65 -20.68 0.33
CA GLN A 63 18.73 -20.11 1.33
C GLN A 63 19.34 -18.86 1.99
N SER A 64 20.62 -18.95 2.36
CA SER A 64 21.34 -17.89 3.06
C SER A 64 21.43 -16.63 2.18
N VAL A 65 21.90 -16.80 0.94
CA VAL A 65 22.06 -15.72 -0.02
C VAL A 65 20.73 -15.03 -0.29
N ILE A 66 19.68 -15.79 -0.62
CA ILE A 66 18.37 -15.22 -0.92
C ILE A 66 17.79 -14.47 0.29
N LEU A 67 17.81 -15.08 1.48
CA LEU A 67 17.26 -14.42 2.67
C LEU A 67 18.05 -13.16 3.06
N GLN A 68 19.38 -13.18 2.93
CA GLN A 68 20.21 -12.02 3.19
C GLN A 68 19.87 -10.87 2.23
N ARG A 69 19.80 -11.17 0.93
CA ARG A 69 19.53 -10.18 -0.11
C ARG A 69 18.11 -9.61 -0.04
N VAL A 70 17.12 -10.46 0.21
CA VAL A 70 15.74 -10.02 0.44
C VAL A 70 15.66 -9.10 1.66
N LYS A 71 16.26 -9.48 2.80
CA LYS A 71 16.25 -8.62 3.99
C LYS A 71 16.92 -7.28 3.75
N ALA A 72 18.10 -7.27 3.13
CA ALA A 72 18.82 -6.05 2.80
C ALA A 72 17.96 -5.14 1.90
N THR A 73 17.27 -5.71 0.91
CA THR A 73 16.34 -4.98 0.04
C THR A 73 15.19 -4.35 0.83
N LEU A 74 14.52 -5.14 1.69
CA LEU A 74 13.40 -4.67 2.51
C LEU A 74 13.79 -3.59 3.53
N GLN A 75 15.08 -3.51 3.88
CA GLN A 75 15.64 -2.56 4.82
C GLN A 75 16.32 -1.36 4.15
N SER A 76 16.21 -1.24 2.81
CA SER A 76 16.93 -0.23 2.02
C SER A 76 18.45 -0.24 2.22
N GLN A 77 19.01 -1.40 2.53
CA GLN A 77 20.45 -1.55 2.65
C GLN A 77 21.07 -1.65 1.26
N ARG A 78 22.26 -1.09 1.12
CA ARG A 78 23.05 -1.22 -0.11
C ARG A 78 23.40 -2.69 -0.33
N ILE A 79 22.96 -3.23 -1.46
CA ILE A 79 23.37 -4.54 -1.94
C ILE A 79 24.80 -4.42 -2.48
N VAL A 80 25.76 -5.05 -1.79
CA VAL A 80 27.16 -5.10 -2.21
C VAL A 80 27.39 -6.40 -2.99
N PRO A 81 28.14 -6.37 -4.11
CA PRO A 81 28.54 -7.60 -4.80
C PRO A 81 29.12 -8.61 -3.82
N MET A 82 28.68 -9.85 -3.94
CA MET A 82 29.10 -10.94 -3.07
C MET A 82 29.85 -11.95 -3.93
N GLN A 83 31.08 -12.23 -3.52
CA GLN A 83 31.86 -13.34 -4.06
C GLN A 83 31.71 -14.50 -3.09
N LEU A 84 31.21 -15.62 -3.60
CA LEU A 84 31.10 -16.86 -2.84
C LEU A 84 32.46 -17.57 -2.80
N ASP A 85 32.64 -18.43 -1.81
CA ASP A 85 33.85 -19.25 -1.68
C ASP A 85 34.02 -20.17 -2.91
N ASP A 86 35.26 -20.40 -3.35
CA ASP A 86 35.64 -21.32 -4.43
C ASP A 86 35.11 -22.75 -4.20
N HIS A 87 34.83 -23.13 -2.94
CA HIS A 87 34.22 -24.41 -2.60
C HIS A 87 32.71 -24.49 -2.85
N THR A 88 32.08 -23.38 -3.23
CA THR A 88 30.63 -23.29 -3.48
C THR A 88 30.28 -23.78 -4.88
N ASP A 89 29.06 -24.27 -5.08
CA ASP A 89 28.59 -24.62 -6.43
C ASP A 89 28.66 -23.39 -7.35
N PRO A 90 29.38 -23.43 -8.49
CA PRO A 90 29.49 -22.28 -9.39
C PRO A 90 28.14 -21.79 -9.91
N LEU A 91 27.15 -22.69 -10.01
CA LEU A 91 25.78 -22.34 -10.40
C LEU A 91 25.09 -21.42 -9.38
N LEU A 92 25.52 -21.43 -8.12
CA LEU A 92 25.03 -20.49 -7.11
C LEU A 92 25.54 -19.06 -7.38
N GLN A 93 26.80 -18.89 -7.79
CA GLN A 93 27.32 -17.58 -8.16
C GLN A 93 26.61 -17.05 -9.41
N GLU A 94 26.42 -17.89 -10.43
CA GLU A 94 25.67 -17.51 -11.63
C GLU A 94 24.23 -17.06 -11.32
N ALA A 95 23.54 -17.80 -10.43
CA ALA A 95 22.18 -17.44 -10.02
C ALA A 95 22.14 -16.12 -9.24
N LEU A 96 23.12 -15.89 -8.37
CA LEU A 96 23.27 -14.65 -7.62
C LEU A 96 23.53 -13.48 -8.55
N ASP A 97 24.48 -13.60 -9.48
CA ASP A 97 24.85 -12.54 -10.41
C ASP A 97 23.68 -12.18 -11.35
N GLU A 98 22.96 -13.18 -11.86
CA GLU A 98 21.75 -12.96 -12.65
C GLU A 98 20.68 -12.23 -11.82
N GLN A 99 20.46 -12.64 -10.57
CA GLN A 99 19.46 -12.01 -9.71
C GLN A 99 19.85 -10.59 -9.27
N ASP A 100 21.12 -10.35 -8.97
CA ASP A 100 21.67 -9.02 -8.66
C ASP A 100 21.48 -8.08 -9.86
N THR A 101 21.64 -8.59 -11.09
CA THR A 101 21.38 -7.87 -12.34
C THR A 101 19.89 -7.57 -12.56
N LEU A 102 19.01 -8.55 -12.30
CA LEU A 102 17.56 -8.38 -12.41
C LEU A 102 17.00 -7.42 -11.35
N GLY A 103 17.62 -7.39 -10.16
CA GLY A 103 17.18 -6.64 -9.00
C GLY A 103 16.35 -7.47 -8.03
N TRP A 104 16.55 -7.24 -6.73
CA TRP A 104 15.87 -7.96 -5.65
C TRP A 104 14.46 -7.43 -5.35
N ASP A 105 14.15 -6.21 -5.77
CA ASP A 105 12.76 -5.76 -5.87
C ASP A 105 12.01 -6.59 -6.91
N GLN A 106 12.65 -6.93 -8.04
CA GLN A 106 12.05 -7.79 -9.06
C GLN A 106 11.85 -9.22 -8.54
N PHE A 107 12.77 -9.74 -7.73
CA PHE A 107 12.56 -11.01 -7.01
C PHE A 107 11.28 -11.00 -6.17
N LEU A 108 11.07 -9.92 -5.39
CA LEU A 108 9.87 -9.72 -4.58
C LEU A 108 8.60 -9.57 -5.41
N LEU A 109 8.71 -9.11 -6.66
CA LEU A 109 7.62 -9.02 -7.62
C LEU A 109 7.46 -10.29 -8.48
N GLY A 110 8.13 -11.38 -8.12
CA GLY A 110 8.00 -12.69 -8.75
C GLY A 110 8.90 -12.93 -9.96
N ARG A 111 9.81 -12.01 -10.29
CA ARG A 111 10.81 -12.19 -11.35
C ARG A 111 12.11 -12.71 -10.76
N GLN A 112 12.28 -14.01 -10.82
CA GLN A 112 13.41 -14.73 -10.24
C GLN A 112 14.34 -15.24 -11.35
N SER A 113 15.65 -15.26 -11.09
CA SER A 113 16.62 -15.96 -11.95
C SER A 113 16.17 -17.41 -12.16
N LYS A 114 16.31 -17.90 -13.41
CA LYS A 114 16.02 -19.30 -13.74
C LYS A 114 17.06 -20.26 -13.16
N ARG A 115 18.28 -19.77 -12.91
CA ARG A 115 19.38 -20.55 -12.33
C ARG A 115 19.08 -21.03 -10.91
N TRP A 116 18.22 -20.31 -10.17
CA TRP A 116 17.71 -20.80 -8.88
C TRP A 116 17.01 -22.16 -8.99
N GLU A 117 16.22 -22.34 -10.05
CA GLU A 117 15.51 -23.58 -10.30
C GLU A 117 16.47 -24.71 -10.72
N GLU A 118 17.44 -24.39 -11.57
CA GLU A 118 18.47 -25.32 -12.03
C GLU A 118 19.34 -25.81 -10.87
N LEU A 119 19.77 -24.90 -10.00
CA LEU A 119 20.55 -25.21 -8.80
C LEU A 119 19.77 -26.14 -7.88
N GLN A 120 18.48 -25.86 -7.66
CA GLN A 120 17.66 -26.75 -6.85
C GLN A 120 17.44 -28.11 -7.51
N HIS A 121 17.26 -28.15 -8.84
CA HIS A 121 17.12 -29.40 -9.57
C HIS A 121 18.36 -30.30 -9.40
N LYS A 122 19.55 -29.71 -9.47
CA LYS A 122 20.82 -30.39 -9.18
C LYS A 122 20.87 -30.93 -7.76
N GLU A 123 20.46 -30.14 -6.77
CA GLU A 123 20.42 -30.57 -5.36
C GLU A 123 19.42 -31.72 -5.14
N TYR A 124 18.23 -31.67 -5.74
CA TYR A 124 17.28 -32.78 -5.66
C TYR A 124 17.80 -34.05 -6.34
N SER A 125 18.51 -33.91 -7.47
CA SER A 125 19.15 -35.05 -8.12
C SER A 125 20.22 -35.68 -7.21
N ARG A 126 21.04 -34.85 -6.55
CA ARG A 126 22.03 -35.30 -5.55
C ARG A 126 21.37 -36.03 -4.38
N LEU A 127 20.30 -35.46 -3.82
CA LEU A 127 19.56 -36.07 -2.71
C LEU A 127 18.92 -37.40 -3.11
N ALA A 128 18.36 -37.50 -4.33
CA ALA A 128 17.79 -38.74 -4.85
C ALA A 128 18.85 -39.84 -5.00
N ALA A 129 20.05 -39.50 -5.48
CA ALA A 129 21.17 -40.44 -5.64
C ALA A 129 21.69 -41.00 -4.30
N GLN A 130 21.39 -40.34 -3.17
CA GLN A 130 21.77 -40.79 -1.82
C GLN A 130 20.72 -41.72 -1.17
N LEU A 131 19.57 -41.92 -1.82
CA LEU A 131 18.52 -42.80 -1.30
C LEU A 131 18.85 -44.29 -1.56
N PRO A 132 18.32 -45.21 -0.73
CA PRO A 132 18.41 -46.64 -1.00
C PRO A 132 17.82 -47.01 -2.36
N ALA A 133 18.31 -48.10 -2.96
CA ALA A 133 17.72 -48.66 -4.18
C ALA A 133 16.20 -48.87 -3.99
N ASN A 134 15.39 -48.45 -4.98
CA ASN A 134 13.92 -48.43 -4.98
C ASN A 134 13.24 -47.36 -4.10
N SER A 135 13.99 -46.42 -3.52
CA SER A 135 13.42 -45.23 -2.88
C SER A 135 13.40 -44.04 -3.84
N SER A 136 12.43 -43.15 -3.67
CA SER A 136 12.32 -41.91 -4.44
C SER A 136 12.06 -40.73 -3.53
N LEU A 137 12.46 -39.54 -3.96
CA LEU A 137 12.12 -38.32 -3.24
C LEU A 137 10.60 -38.08 -3.27
N PRO A 138 10.03 -37.42 -2.25
CA PRO A 138 8.64 -37.03 -2.26
C PRO A 138 8.26 -36.25 -3.53
N ALA A 139 7.05 -36.49 -4.07
CA ALA A 139 6.62 -35.90 -5.35
C ALA A 139 6.62 -34.36 -5.40
N HIS A 140 6.65 -33.69 -4.24
CA HIS A 140 6.71 -32.23 -4.13
C HIS A 140 8.16 -31.68 -4.20
N PHE A 141 9.19 -32.52 -4.20
CA PHE A 141 10.58 -32.13 -4.40
C PHE A 141 10.86 -32.00 -5.91
N LYS A 142 10.19 -31.02 -6.50
CA LYS A 142 10.38 -30.60 -7.89
C LYS A 142 10.80 -29.14 -7.88
N SER A 143 11.83 -28.82 -8.65
CA SER A 143 12.38 -27.47 -8.73
C SER A 143 11.31 -26.45 -9.16
N THR A 144 10.47 -26.81 -10.13
CA THR A 144 9.30 -26.00 -10.57
C THR A 144 8.28 -25.73 -9.47
N VAL A 145 8.03 -26.70 -8.59
CA VAL A 145 7.13 -26.54 -7.44
C VAL A 145 7.74 -25.58 -6.43
N LEU A 146 9.03 -25.71 -6.14
CA LEU A 146 9.75 -24.75 -5.31
C LEU A 146 9.69 -23.33 -5.91
N SER A 147 10.02 -23.15 -7.18
CA SER A 147 9.99 -21.85 -7.87
C SER A 147 8.63 -21.18 -7.69
N LYS A 148 7.54 -21.93 -7.90
CA LYS A 148 6.17 -21.42 -7.67
C LYS A 148 5.95 -20.97 -6.22
N MET A 149 6.37 -21.76 -5.24
CA MET A 149 6.23 -21.40 -3.82
C MET A 149 7.09 -20.19 -3.44
N MET A 150 8.30 -20.09 -3.99
CA MET A 150 9.19 -18.94 -3.81
C MET A 150 8.56 -17.65 -4.35
N ILE A 151 8.04 -17.69 -5.58
CA ILE A 151 7.32 -16.57 -6.20
C ILE A 151 6.12 -16.16 -5.36
N GLN A 152 5.32 -17.13 -4.92
CA GLN A 152 4.13 -16.88 -4.10
C GLN A 152 4.47 -16.16 -2.80
N GLU A 153 5.46 -16.66 -2.04
CA GLU A 153 5.85 -16.03 -0.76
C GLU A 153 6.55 -14.68 -0.96
N ALA A 154 7.39 -14.53 -1.99
CA ALA A 154 8.04 -13.26 -2.30
C ALA A 154 7.00 -12.19 -2.69
N THR A 155 6.02 -12.57 -3.51
CA THR A 155 4.91 -11.70 -3.92
C THR A 155 4.01 -11.34 -2.73
N TYR A 156 3.78 -12.27 -1.80
CA TYR A 156 3.02 -12.00 -0.58
C TYR A 156 3.69 -10.92 0.28
N ILE A 157 5.02 -10.94 0.40
CA ILE A 157 5.77 -9.88 1.10
C ILE A 157 5.53 -8.52 0.40
N ALA A 158 5.65 -8.48 -0.93
CA ALA A 158 5.43 -7.26 -1.70
C ALA A 158 4.00 -6.72 -1.54
N LEU A 159 3.00 -7.59 -1.66
CA LEU A 159 1.58 -7.24 -1.51
C LEU A 159 1.28 -6.71 -0.11
N ASN A 160 1.84 -7.31 0.94
CA ASN A 160 1.64 -6.83 2.31
C ASN A 160 2.19 -5.40 2.48
N ARG A 161 3.39 -5.12 1.97
CA ARG A 161 3.96 -3.76 2.02
C ARG A 161 3.18 -2.76 1.20
N TRP A 162 2.70 -3.15 0.03
CA TRP A 162 1.84 -2.33 -0.81
C TRP A 162 0.50 -2.01 -0.13
N GLN A 163 -0.11 -2.99 0.54
CA GLN A 163 -1.36 -2.80 1.29
C GLN A 163 -1.18 -1.77 2.40
N VAL A 164 -0.16 -1.93 3.24
CA VAL A 164 0.17 -0.97 4.33
C VAL A 164 0.42 0.43 3.77
N HIS A 165 1.13 0.52 2.65
CA HIS A 165 1.37 1.79 1.96
C HIS A 165 0.07 2.46 1.52
N ASN A 166 -0.81 1.70 0.86
CA ASN A 166 -2.07 2.22 0.36
C ASN A 166 -3.05 2.60 1.46
N GLU A 167 -3.12 1.85 2.56
CA GLU A 167 -3.96 2.20 3.71
C GLU A 167 -3.57 3.57 4.28
N VAL A 168 -2.26 3.85 4.39
CA VAL A 168 -1.77 5.16 4.84
C VAL A 168 -2.05 6.26 3.81
N ALA A 169 -1.85 5.97 2.51
CA ALA A 169 -2.17 6.91 1.44
C ALA A 169 -3.67 7.26 1.41
N HIS A 170 -4.56 6.27 1.48
CA HIS A 170 -6.01 6.45 1.48
C HIS A 170 -6.47 7.23 2.72
N THR A 171 -5.94 6.91 3.90
CA THR A 171 -6.24 7.68 5.12
C THR A 171 -5.89 9.16 4.97
N ALA A 172 -4.72 9.46 4.37
CA ALA A 172 -4.30 10.83 4.10
C ALA A 172 -5.19 11.54 3.07
N ILE A 173 -5.64 10.84 2.03
CA ILE A 173 -6.58 11.36 1.03
C ILE A 173 -7.93 11.68 1.67
N THR A 174 -8.51 10.73 2.42
CA THR A 174 -9.79 10.93 3.11
C THR A 174 -9.73 12.10 4.09
N ALA A 175 -8.62 12.24 4.83
CA ALA A 175 -8.42 13.39 5.72
C ALA A 175 -8.37 14.73 4.97
N LYS A 176 -7.67 14.78 3.83
CA LYS A 176 -7.61 15.99 2.97
C LYS A 176 -8.98 16.34 2.39
N GLU A 177 -9.72 15.34 1.90
CA GLU A 177 -11.08 15.52 1.36
C GLU A 177 -12.04 16.02 2.46
N TYR A 178 -11.96 15.45 3.66
CA TYR A 178 -12.73 15.91 4.81
C TYR A 178 -12.46 17.38 5.14
N ILE A 179 -11.19 17.80 5.19
CA ILE A 179 -10.81 19.20 5.44
C ILE A 179 -11.36 20.12 4.35
N LYS A 180 -11.19 19.75 3.09
CA LYS A 180 -11.69 20.54 1.94
C LYS A 180 -13.21 20.72 1.99
N GLU A 181 -13.96 19.65 2.23
CA GLU A 181 -15.42 19.71 2.36
C GLU A 181 -15.85 20.54 3.57
N ARG A 182 -15.09 20.46 4.68
CA ARG A 182 -15.33 21.30 5.85
C ARG A 182 -15.09 22.77 5.59
N ASP A 183 -14.00 23.14 4.91
CA ASP A 183 -13.73 24.53 4.57
C ASP A 183 -14.79 25.09 3.61
N LYS A 184 -15.23 24.29 2.64
CA LYS A 184 -16.35 24.65 1.75
C LYS A 184 -17.64 24.89 2.53
N ALA A 185 -17.98 24.00 3.47
CA ALA A 185 -19.16 24.16 4.32
C ALA A 185 -19.05 25.43 5.19
N LYS A 186 -17.88 25.73 5.76
CA LYS A 186 -17.65 26.96 6.53
C LYS A 186 -17.82 28.22 5.70
N ILE A 187 -17.29 28.24 4.47
CA ILE A 187 -17.48 29.36 3.53
C ILE A 187 -18.97 29.54 3.23
N GLN A 188 -19.69 28.45 3.02
CA GLN A 188 -21.14 28.49 2.78
C GLN A 188 -21.92 29.05 3.97
N VAL A 189 -21.60 28.65 5.21
CA VAL A 189 -22.21 29.24 6.42
C VAL A 189 -21.99 30.75 6.47
N ARG A 190 -20.74 31.20 6.28
CA ARG A 190 -20.41 32.64 6.30
C ARG A 190 -21.18 33.41 5.23
N SER A 191 -21.27 32.86 4.02
CA SER A 191 -22.05 33.45 2.91
C SER A 191 -23.56 33.51 3.21
N LEU A 192 -24.13 32.46 3.81
CA LEU A 192 -25.55 32.44 4.18
C LEU A 192 -25.88 33.49 5.25
N LEU A 193 -24.99 33.68 6.23
CA LEU A 193 -25.18 34.65 7.31
C LEU A 193 -24.94 36.10 6.86
N SER A 194 -24.12 36.34 5.83
CA SER A 194 -23.90 37.67 5.26
C SER A 194 -25.00 38.11 4.29
N THR A 195 -25.88 37.19 3.87
CA THR A 195 -26.96 37.51 2.93
C THR A 195 -28.13 38.15 3.68
N PRO A 196 -28.79 39.20 3.13
CA PRO A 196 -30.02 39.76 3.70
C PRO A 196 -31.06 38.68 3.98
N ARG A 197 -31.75 38.82 5.11
CA ARG A 197 -32.75 37.85 5.58
C ARG A 197 -34.02 38.56 6.04
N PRO A 198 -35.19 37.91 5.91
CA PRO A 198 -36.42 38.38 6.54
C PRO A 198 -36.23 38.44 8.05
N ASP A 199 -36.81 39.46 8.69
CA ASP A 199 -36.88 39.52 10.15
C ASP A 199 -37.94 38.52 10.64
N HIS A 200 -37.48 37.33 11.05
CA HIS A 200 -38.36 36.26 11.49
C HIS A 200 -37.70 35.45 12.60
N ILE A 201 -38.44 35.25 13.71
CA ILE A 201 -37.94 34.63 14.94
C ILE A 201 -37.33 33.24 14.72
N ALA A 202 -37.90 32.44 13.81
CA ALA A 202 -37.38 31.10 13.50
C ALA A 202 -35.98 31.13 12.87
N LEU A 203 -35.66 32.15 12.05
CA LEU A 203 -34.30 32.32 11.53
C LEU A 203 -33.35 32.84 12.61
N SER A 204 -33.82 33.77 13.45
CA SER A 204 -33.03 34.31 14.56
C SER A 204 -32.60 33.22 15.55
N ARG A 205 -33.46 32.23 15.82
CA ARG A 205 -33.15 31.06 16.68
C ARG A 205 -32.11 30.12 16.10
N LEU A 206 -31.95 30.10 14.78
CA LEU A 206 -30.93 29.28 14.11
C LEU A 206 -29.56 29.94 14.12
N ILE A 207 -29.47 31.22 14.50
CA ILE A 207 -28.19 31.93 14.56
C ILE A 207 -27.55 31.58 15.91
N PRO A 208 -26.38 30.90 15.90
CA PRO A 208 -25.65 30.64 17.13
C PRO A 208 -25.18 31.95 17.77
N GLU A 209 -24.91 31.94 19.08
CA GLU A 209 -24.37 33.09 19.81
C GLU A 209 -23.12 33.68 19.14
N THR A 210 -22.27 32.80 18.58
CA THR A 210 -21.20 33.21 17.69
C THR A 210 -21.13 32.30 16.47
N VAL A 211 -20.76 32.87 15.32
CA VAL A 211 -20.51 32.10 14.10
C VAL A 211 -19.43 31.04 14.34
N GLU A 212 -18.40 31.37 15.10
CA GLU A 212 -17.30 30.44 15.39
C GLU A 212 -17.74 29.22 16.20
N THR A 213 -18.76 29.36 17.07
CA THR A 213 -19.37 28.20 17.76
C THR A 213 -19.90 27.18 16.76
N LEU A 214 -20.59 27.61 15.69
CA LEU A 214 -21.08 26.71 14.64
C LEU A 214 -19.93 26.19 13.75
N LEU A 215 -18.95 27.03 13.39
CA LEU A 215 -17.85 26.61 12.53
C LEU A 215 -16.87 25.64 13.21
N SER A 216 -16.83 25.64 14.55
CA SER A 216 -16.04 24.67 15.32
C SER A 216 -16.62 23.26 15.30
N GLN A 217 -17.90 23.10 14.97
CA GLN A 217 -18.59 21.81 14.96
C GLN A 217 -18.03 20.84 13.89
N PRO A 218 -18.33 19.53 14.03
CA PRO A 218 -18.05 18.54 12.98
C PRO A 218 -18.76 18.86 11.66
N LEU A 219 -18.17 18.43 10.54
CA LEU A 219 -18.70 18.65 9.18
C LEU A 219 -20.20 18.35 9.05
N GLU A 220 -20.66 17.22 9.58
CA GLU A 220 -22.05 16.81 9.46
C GLU A 220 -23.01 17.77 10.19
N ARG A 221 -22.62 18.27 11.36
CA ARG A 221 -23.40 19.30 12.07
C ARG A 221 -23.47 20.62 11.31
N ILE A 222 -22.38 21.01 10.65
CA ILE A 222 -22.36 22.20 9.79
C ILE A 222 -23.30 22.00 8.59
N LYS A 223 -23.27 20.83 7.96
CA LYS A 223 -24.15 20.49 6.82
C LYS A 223 -25.62 20.43 7.23
N GLU A 224 -25.93 19.80 8.35
CA GLU A 224 -27.28 19.78 8.94
C GLU A 224 -27.78 21.20 9.14
N TRP A 225 -26.98 22.07 9.77
CA TRP A 225 -27.34 23.47 9.97
C TRP A 225 -27.58 24.21 8.64
N ILE A 226 -26.72 24.02 7.64
CA ILE A 226 -26.90 24.62 6.29
C ILE A 226 -28.23 24.17 5.68
N ALA A 227 -28.58 22.89 5.80
CA ALA A 227 -29.83 22.35 5.28
C ALA A 227 -31.04 22.94 6.01
N THR A 228 -31.02 22.97 7.34
CA THR A 228 -32.07 23.58 8.17
C THR A 228 -32.25 25.06 7.83
N TRP A 229 -31.16 25.82 7.73
CA TRP A 229 -31.20 27.23 7.37
C TRP A 229 -31.89 27.47 6.03
N LYS A 230 -31.50 26.72 5.00
CA LYS A 230 -32.09 26.82 3.66
C LYS A 230 -33.58 26.47 3.68
N ALA A 231 -33.97 25.40 4.37
CA ALA A 231 -35.36 24.97 4.49
C ALA A 231 -36.21 26.03 5.21
N SER A 232 -35.75 26.55 6.35
CA SER A 232 -36.45 27.60 7.09
C SER A 232 -36.57 28.89 6.28
N LYS A 233 -35.50 29.31 5.59
CA LYS A 233 -35.54 30.50 4.72
C LYS A 233 -36.53 30.33 3.57
N ALA A 234 -36.61 29.15 2.96
CA ALA A 234 -37.57 28.85 1.90
C ALA A 234 -39.02 28.88 2.41
N TYR A 235 -39.29 28.31 3.59
CA TYR A 235 -40.62 28.28 4.20
C TYR A 235 -41.13 29.69 4.56
N ILE A 236 -40.24 30.57 5.03
CA ILE A 236 -40.57 31.94 5.44
C ILE A 236 -40.65 32.88 4.23
N ALA A 237 -40.28 32.43 3.03
CA ALA A 237 -40.37 33.26 1.83
C ALA A 237 -41.82 33.74 1.61
N PRO A 238 -42.06 35.03 1.33
CA PRO A 238 -43.39 35.65 1.30
C PRO A 238 -44.43 34.92 0.44
N THR A 239 -43.98 34.23 -0.61
CA THR A 239 -44.82 33.47 -1.55
C THR A 239 -45.61 32.32 -0.91
N LEU A 240 -45.19 31.80 0.25
CA LEU A 240 -45.90 30.72 0.96
C LEU A 240 -46.78 31.20 2.12
N ILE A 241 -46.53 32.40 2.64
CA ILE A 241 -47.30 32.95 3.77
C ILE A 241 -48.62 33.58 3.28
N THR A 242 -48.64 34.12 2.05
CA THR A 242 -49.85 34.71 1.45
C THR A 242 -50.99 33.73 1.20
N THR A 243 -50.72 32.41 1.12
CA THR A 243 -51.75 31.39 0.91
C THR A 243 -52.66 31.15 2.12
N TYR A 244 -52.27 31.57 3.33
CA TYR A 244 -53.10 31.37 4.54
C TYR A 244 -53.98 32.56 4.91
N PHE A 245 -53.82 33.71 4.23
CA PHE A 245 -54.55 34.95 4.56
C PHE A 245 -55.53 35.40 3.46
N GLN A 246 -55.81 34.57 2.45
CA GLN A 246 -56.74 34.88 1.34
C GLN A 246 -58.03 34.05 1.35
N THR A 247 -58.53 33.66 2.52
CA THR A 247 -59.90 33.12 2.67
C THR A 247 -60.70 34.00 3.63
N THR A 248 -61.29 35.05 3.08
CA THR A 248 -62.50 35.72 3.59
C THR A 248 -63.41 36.00 2.41
#